data_AF-A0A7X8Q2F4-F1
#
_entry.id   AF-A0A7X8Q2F4-F1
#
_cell.length_a   1.000
_cell.length_b   1.000
_cell.length_c   1.000
_cell.angle_alpha   90.00
_cell.angle_beta   90.00
_cell.angle_gamma   90.00
#
_symmetry.space_group_name_H-M   'P 1'
#
loop_
_entity.id
_entity.type
_entity.pdbx_description
1 polymer ?
#
loop_
_entity_poly.entity_id
_entity_poly.type
_entity_poly.pdbx_seq_one_letter_code
_entity_poly.pdbx_strand_id
1 'polypeptide(L)'
;MDKYVCTICGFVYDEANGVPDVGVAAGTSWEDLPDDWICPLCGAEKPEFEKQGEPTSVREEKPKPVIDASPDMQQLTPLEISALCTNLAKGCEKQYKPEEAALFNELADYFKSVSAPT
;
A
#
# COMPACT_ATOMS: atom_id res chain seq x y z
N MET A 1 20.10 19.90 -7.63
CA MET A 1 19.36 19.72 -6.38
C MET A 1 18.58 18.45 -6.50
N ASP A 2 18.64 17.66 -5.44
CA ASP A 2 17.95 16.39 -5.33
C ASP A 2 16.49 16.62 -4.89
N LYS A 3 15.65 15.62 -5.18
CA LYS A 3 14.25 15.61 -4.77
C LYS A 3 13.98 14.36 -3.95
N TYR A 4 13.16 14.50 -2.92
CA TYR A 4 12.81 13.43 -2.00
C TYR A 4 11.29 13.30 -1.96
N VAL A 5 10.78 12.08 -2.12
CA VAL A 5 9.35 11.81 -2.17
C VAL A 5 8.93 11.06 -0.92
N CYS A 6 7.90 11.57 -0.24
CA CYS A 6 7.28 10.90 0.89
C CYS A 6 6.61 9.61 0.43
N THR A 7 7.02 8.48 0.98
CA THR A 7 6.42 7.17 0.66
C THR A 7 5.03 6.97 1.27
N ILE A 8 4.62 7.82 2.22
CA ILE A 8 3.31 7.75 2.89
C ILE A 8 2.22 8.50 2.11
N CYS A 9 2.51 9.74 1.68
CA CYS A 9 1.51 10.62 1.06
C CYS A 9 1.88 11.15 -0.34
N GLY A 10 3.11 10.91 -0.80
CA GLY A 10 3.59 11.40 -2.10
C GLY A 10 4.05 12.85 -2.15
N PHE A 11 4.16 13.55 -1.00
CA PHE A 11 4.76 14.89 -0.95
C PHE A 11 6.19 14.89 -1.51
N VAL A 12 6.51 15.83 -2.39
CA VAL A 12 7.85 15.98 -2.97
C VAL A 12 8.56 17.15 -2.32
N TYR A 13 9.60 16.87 -1.55
CA TYR A 13 10.58 17.85 -1.11
C TYR A 13 11.58 18.11 -2.24
N ASP A 14 11.71 19.36 -2.67
CA ASP A 14 12.67 19.80 -3.68
C ASP A 14 13.67 20.74 -3.02
N GLU A 15 14.93 20.32 -2.89
CA GLU A 15 15.98 21.12 -2.24
C GLU A 15 16.12 22.51 -2.89
N ALA A 16 15.83 22.65 -4.19
CA ALA A 16 15.95 23.95 -4.85
C ALA A 16 14.88 24.93 -4.38
N ASN A 17 13.70 24.42 -4.02
CA ASN A 17 12.57 25.23 -3.59
C ASN A 17 12.45 25.33 -2.06
N GLY A 18 12.97 24.33 -1.34
CA GLY A 18 12.72 24.18 0.10
C GLY A 18 11.23 24.04 0.39
N VAL A 19 10.84 24.39 1.61
CA VAL A 19 9.42 24.53 2.02
C VAL A 19 9.27 25.76 2.92
N PRO A 20 9.22 26.97 2.33
CA PRO A 20 9.21 28.21 3.10
C PRO A 20 8.04 28.33 4.07
N ASP A 21 6.89 27.72 3.73
CA ASP A 21 5.68 27.69 4.58
C ASP A 21 5.90 27.02 5.93
N VAL A 22 6.87 26.10 6.04
CA VAL A 22 7.26 25.45 7.31
C VAL A 22 8.66 25.87 7.77
N GLY A 23 9.18 26.98 7.24
CA GLY A 23 10.45 27.56 7.65
C GLY A 23 11.69 26.93 7.02
N VAL A 24 11.56 26.09 5.99
CA VAL A 24 12.69 25.54 5.24
C VAL A 24 13.00 26.42 4.04
N ALA A 25 14.16 27.06 4.03
CA ALA A 25 14.55 27.97 2.96
C ALA A 25 14.80 27.24 1.63
N ALA A 26 14.63 27.95 0.52
CA ALA A 26 15.06 27.47 -0.78
C ALA A 26 16.58 27.24 -0.79
N GLY A 27 17.00 26.11 -1.33
CA GLY A 27 18.41 25.70 -1.34
C GLY A 27 18.84 24.86 -0.12
N THR A 28 17.97 24.61 0.86
CA THR A 28 18.28 23.71 1.97
C THR A 28 18.40 22.27 1.45
N SER A 29 19.57 21.66 1.66
CA SER A 29 19.77 20.24 1.31
C SER A 29 18.98 19.32 2.26
N TRP A 30 18.74 18.09 1.85
CA TRP A 30 18.10 17.09 2.71
C TRP A 30 18.88 16.80 3.99
N GLU A 31 20.21 16.86 3.90
CA GLU A 31 21.13 16.66 5.03
C GLU A 31 21.09 17.83 6.01
N ASP A 32 20.82 19.05 5.52
CA ASP A 32 20.73 20.28 6.33
C ASP A 32 19.35 20.48 6.99
N LEU A 33 18.36 19.65 6.66
CA LEU A 33 17.06 19.70 7.34
C LEU A 33 17.25 19.37 8.84
N PRO A 34 16.47 19.96 9.76
CA PRO A 34 16.51 19.59 11.18
C PRO A 34 16.12 18.11 11.40
N ASP A 35 16.59 17.51 12.49
CA ASP A 35 16.28 16.11 12.83
C ASP A 35 14.78 15.89 13.08
N ASP A 36 14.11 16.87 13.69
CA ASP A 36 12.66 16.88 13.92
C ASP A 36 11.84 17.29 12.69
N TRP A 37 12.43 17.26 11.50
CA TRP A 37 11.69 17.57 10.28
C TRP A 37 10.62 16.51 10.02
N ILE A 38 9.42 16.99 9.72
CA ILE A 38 8.26 16.17 9.38
C ILE A 38 7.64 16.62 8.07
N CYS A 39 7.01 15.68 7.36
CA CYS A 39 6.25 15.96 6.17
C CYS A 39 5.12 16.96 6.49
N PRO A 40 5.01 18.09 5.77
CA PRO A 40 3.99 19.10 6.03
C PRO A 40 2.56 18.63 5.72
N LEU A 41 2.41 17.54 4.95
CA LEU A 41 1.10 17.00 4.56
C LEU A 41 0.59 15.91 5.51
N CYS A 42 1.46 15.01 5.96
CA CYS A 42 1.04 13.81 6.71
C CYS A 42 1.78 13.57 8.03
N GLY A 43 2.80 14.38 8.35
CA GLY A 43 3.58 14.23 9.57
C GLY A 43 4.56 13.05 9.60
N ALA A 44 4.85 12.41 8.45
CA ALA A 44 5.87 11.37 8.35
C ALA A 44 7.27 11.94 8.59
N GLU A 45 8.18 11.15 9.14
CA GLU A 45 9.54 11.57 9.47
C GLU A 45 10.45 11.48 8.23
N LYS A 46 11.68 12.00 8.33
CA LYS A 46 12.72 11.87 7.29
C LYS A 46 12.92 10.44 6.73
N PRO A 47 12.98 9.35 7.54
CA PRO A 47 13.20 8.00 7.00
C PRO A 47 12.11 7.50 6.05
N GLU A 48 10.92 8.07 6.08
CA GLU A 48 9.82 7.72 5.16
C GLU A 48 9.95 8.41 3.79
N PHE A 49 11.05 9.10 3.49
CA PHE A 49 11.31 9.71 2.21
C PHE A 49 12.35 8.96 1.38
N GLU A 50 12.14 8.91 0.07
CA GLU A 50 13.06 8.29 -0.88
C GLU A 50 13.54 9.30 -1.93
N LYS A 51 14.82 9.24 -2.26
CA LYS A 51 15.44 10.11 -3.26
C LYS A 51 14.96 9.76 -4.67
N GLN A 52 14.45 10.76 -5.39
CA GLN A 52 13.94 10.60 -6.74
C GLN A 52 15.11 10.44 -7.72
N GLY A 53 15.24 9.26 -8.34
CA GLY A 53 16.23 9.01 -9.40
C GLY A 53 17.30 7.97 -9.07
N GLU A 54 17.33 7.43 -7.84
CA GLU A 54 18.05 6.20 -7.58
C GLU A 54 17.13 5.00 -7.86
N PRO A 55 17.53 4.02 -8.69
CA PRO A 55 16.84 2.75 -8.75
C PRO A 55 17.12 2.06 -7.41
N THR A 56 16.22 2.27 -6.44
CA THR A 56 16.33 1.67 -5.12
C THR A 56 16.36 0.16 -5.28
N SER A 57 17.52 -0.42 -4.97
CA SER A 57 17.64 -1.85 -4.78
C SER A 57 16.55 -2.27 -3.80
N VAL A 58 15.77 -3.29 -4.18
CA VAL A 58 14.80 -4.01 -3.36
C VAL A 58 15.17 -3.88 -1.88
N ARG A 59 14.49 -2.98 -1.17
CA ARG A 59 14.48 -3.02 0.30
C ARG A 59 13.87 -4.37 0.62
N GLU A 60 14.67 -5.28 1.18
CA GLU A 60 14.12 -6.40 1.94
C GLU A 60 13.08 -5.79 2.87
N GLU A 61 11.82 -6.20 2.72
CA GLU A 61 10.78 -5.91 3.68
C GLU A 61 11.27 -6.41 5.04
N LYS A 62 11.82 -5.50 5.84
CA LYS A 62 11.96 -5.74 7.27
C LYS A 62 10.51 -5.95 7.73
N PRO A 63 10.14 -7.16 8.18
CA PRO A 63 8.75 -7.45 8.48
C PRO A 63 8.30 -6.44 9.53
N LYS A 64 7.32 -5.60 9.16
CA LYS A 64 6.55 -4.85 10.16
C LYS A 64 6.13 -5.86 11.22
N PRO A 65 6.18 -5.51 12.52
CA PRO A 65 5.72 -6.43 13.56
C PRO A 65 4.29 -6.79 13.18
N VAL A 66 4.14 -8.02 12.71
CA VAL A 66 2.86 -8.59 12.35
C VAL A 66 2.11 -8.55 13.66
N ILE A 67 1.11 -7.67 13.76
CA ILE A 67 0.02 -7.83 14.72
C ILE A 67 -0.31 -9.31 14.68
N ASP A 68 0.02 -9.99 15.78
CA ASP A 68 -0.05 -11.44 15.93
C ASP A 68 -1.38 -11.88 15.30
N ALA A 69 -1.30 -12.54 14.14
CA ALA A 69 -2.48 -13.05 13.48
C ALA A 69 -3.14 -13.91 14.55
N SER A 70 -4.31 -13.46 15.04
CA SER A 70 -5.06 -14.15 16.09
C SER A 70 -5.01 -15.65 15.78
N PRO A 71 -4.77 -16.54 16.75
CA PRO A 71 -4.52 -17.97 16.52
C PRO A 71 -5.63 -18.70 15.71
N ASP A 72 -6.76 -18.02 15.48
CA ASP A 72 -7.91 -18.46 14.71
C ASP A 72 -7.95 -17.99 13.24
N MET A 73 -6.95 -17.25 12.73
CA MET A 73 -6.91 -16.87 11.30
C MET A 73 -6.44 -18.05 10.45
N GLN A 74 -7.40 -18.82 9.93
CA GLN A 74 -7.12 -19.97 9.06
C GLN A 74 -6.88 -19.52 7.60
N GLN A 75 -5.84 -20.07 6.97
CA GLN A 75 -5.64 -19.92 5.53
C GLN A 75 -6.65 -20.81 4.78
N LEU A 76 -7.42 -20.21 3.87
CA LEU A 76 -8.39 -20.93 3.05
C LEU A 76 -7.71 -21.54 1.83
N THR A 77 -8.09 -22.78 1.52
CA THR A 77 -7.72 -23.44 0.27
C THR A 77 -8.41 -22.75 -0.93
N PRO A 78 -7.86 -22.88 -2.15
CA PRO A 78 -8.49 -22.30 -3.35
C PRO A 78 -9.96 -22.73 -3.51
N LEU A 79 -10.31 -23.96 -3.14
CA LEU A 79 -11.68 -24.45 -3.23
C LEU A 79 -12.61 -23.81 -2.17
N GLU A 80 -12.11 -23.54 -0.96
CA GLU A 80 -12.86 -22.81 0.07
C GLU A 80 -13.09 -21.35 -0.33
N ILE A 81 -12.08 -20.70 -0.95
CA ILE A 81 -12.22 -19.35 -1.48
C ILE A 81 -13.27 -19.34 -2.61
N SER A 82 -13.24 -20.31 -3.52
CA SER A 82 -14.25 -20.46 -4.59
C SER A 82 -15.67 -20.60 -4.02
N ALA A 83 -15.85 -21.41 -2.98
CA ALA A 83 -17.13 -21.58 -2.30
C ALA A 83 -17.63 -20.27 -1.64
N LEU A 84 -16.72 -19.52 -1.00
CA LEU A 84 -17.02 -18.24 -0.38
C LEU A 84 -17.47 -17.20 -1.42
N CYS A 85 -16.74 -17.08 -2.54
CA CYS A 85 -17.10 -16.20 -3.64
C CYS A 85 -18.49 -16.54 -4.22
N THR A 86 -18.80 -17.84 -4.39
CA THR A 86 -20.12 -18.29 -4.86
C THR A 86 -21.25 -17.89 -3.91
N ASN A 87 -21.03 -17.97 -2.60
CA ASN A 87 -22.02 -17.56 -1.60
C ASN A 87 -22.21 -16.04 -1.58
N LEU A 88 -21.13 -15.27 -1.72
CA LEU A 88 -21.20 -13.81 -1.84
C LEU A 88 -21.96 -13.39 -3.09
N ALA A 89 -21.72 -14.03 -4.24
CA ALA A 89 -22.46 -13.76 -5.48
C ALA A 89 -23.98 -13.89 -5.28
N LYS A 90 -24.44 -14.98 -4.67
CA LYS A 90 -25.85 -15.18 -4.31
C LYS A 90 -26.39 -14.11 -3.35
N GLY A 91 -25.55 -13.62 -2.45
CA GLY A 91 -25.87 -12.51 -1.56
C GLY A 91 -26.04 -11.18 -2.30
N CYS A 92 -25.20 -10.92 -3.31
CA CYS A 92 -25.29 -9.76 -4.19
C CYS A 92 -26.55 -9.81 -5.07
N GLU A 93 -26.91 -10.98 -5.60
CA GLU A 93 -28.16 -11.17 -6.36
C GLU A 93 -29.39 -10.80 -5.52
N LYS A 94 -29.45 -11.23 -4.26
CA LYS A 94 -30.54 -10.89 -3.33
C LYS A 94 -30.60 -9.40 -2.99
N GLN A 95 -29.47 -8.69 -3.13
CA GLN A 95 -29.38 -7.24 -2.92
C GLN A 95 -29.52 -6.44 -4.22
N TYR A 96 -29.85 -7.08 -5.35
CA TYR A 96 -29.94 -6.45 -6.67
C TYR A 96 -28.64 -5.76 -7.09
N LYS A 97 -27.51 -6.41 -6.80
CA LYS A 97 -26.14 -5.99 -7.14
C LYS A 97 -25.55 -6.88 -8.23
N PRO A 98 -25.97 -6.72 -9.50
CA PRO A 98 -25.64 -7.67 -10.56
C PRO A 98 -24.17 -7.60 -10.99
N GLU A 99 -23.56 -6.41 -10.99
CA GLU A 99 -22.16 -6.24 -11.37
C GLU A 99 -21.24 -6.91 -10.34
N GLU A 100 -21.50 -6.70 -9.05
CA GLU A 100 -20.75 -7.36 -7.99
C GLU A 100 -20.98 -8.87 -7.94
N ALA A 101 -22.22 -9.32 -8.21
CA ALA A 101 -22.51 -10.75 -8.33
C ALA A 101 -21.70 -11.40 -9.47
N ALA A 102 -21.58 -10.73 -10.61
CA ALA A 102 -20.79 -11.20 -11.74
C ALA A 102 -19.29 -11.30 -11.39
N LEU A 103 -18.73 -10.27 -10.76
CA LEU A 103 -17.33 -10.26 -10.33
C LEU A 103 -17.03 -11.38 -9.31
N PHE A 104 -17.94 -11.64 -8.37
CA PHE A 104 -17.76 -12.76 -7.42
C PHE A 104 -17.86 -14.12 -8.10
N ASN A 105 -18.71 -14.28 -9.13
CA ASN A 105 -18.73 -15.51 -9.92
C ASN A 105 -17.42 -15.71 -10.70
N GLU A 106 -16.88 -14.65 -11.31
CA GLU A 106 -15.59 -14.71 -12.02
C GLU A 106 -14.45 -15.13 -11.08
N LEU A 107 -14.39 -14.56 -9.88
CA LEU A 107 -13.43 -14.98 -8.84
C LEU A 107 -13.64 -16.45 -8.44
N ALA A 108 -14.89 -16.90 -8.28
CA ALA A 108 -15.18 -18.29 -7.93
C ALA A 108 -14.66 -19.27 -8.98
N ASP A 109 -14.84 -18.94 -10.27
CA ASP A 109 -14.35 -19.74 -11.40
C ASP A 109 -12.83 -19.76 -11.48
N TYR A 110 -12.18 -18.60 -11.28
CA TYR A 110 -10.73 -18.51 -11.19
C TYR A 110 -10.18 -19.45 -10.11
N PHE A 111 -10.67 -19.33 -8.87
CA PHE A 111 -10.19 -20.14 -7.75
C PHE A 111 -10.47 -21.63 -7.91
N LYS A 112 -11.58 -21.97 -8.59
CA LYS A 112 -11.87 -23.35 -8.97
C LYS A 112 -10.87 -23.87 -9.99
N SER A 113 -10.50 -23.06 -10.99
CA SER A 113 -9.56 -23.45 -12.04
C SER A 113 -8.15 -23.74 -11.49
N VAL A 114 -7.67 -22.95 -10.53
CA VAL A 114 -6.36 -23.15 -9.89
C VAL A 114 -6.35 -24.28 -8.85
N SER A 115 -7.52 -24.86 -8.52
CA SER A 115 -7.65 -26.00 -7.60
C SER A 115 -7.55 -27.37 -8.29
N ALA A 116 -7.58 -27.41 -9.62
CA ALA A 116 -7.45 -28.66 -10.36
C ALA A 116 -6.02 -29.23 -10.22
N PRO A 117 -5.85 -30.53 -9.90
CA PRO A 117 -4.53 -31.13 -9.90
C PRO A 117 -3.99 -31.16 -11.34
N THR A 118 -2.78 -30.63 -11.54
CA THR A 118 -2.02 -30.75 -12.80
C THR A 118 -1.73 -32.21 -13.14
#